data_AF-A0A6B1E5P5-F1
#
_entry.id   AF-A0A6B1E5P5-F1
#
_cell.length_a   1.000
_cell.length_b   1.000
_cell.length_c   1.000
_cell.angle_alpha   90.00
_cell.angle_beta   90.00
_cell.angle_gamma   90.00
#
_symmetry.space_group_name_H-M   'P 1'
#
loop_
_entity.id
_entity.type
_entity.pdbx_description
1 polymer ?
#
loop_
_entity_poly.entity_id
_entity_poly.type
_entity_poly.pdbx_seq_one_letter_code
_entity_poly.pdbx_strand_id
1 'polypeptide(L)' 'MAQANFSNRTVWVGDNLHIMRGINSACIDLIYLDPPFNSNQDYAAPIGSIAAGVLAVYNRLDADDFG' A
#
# COMPACT_ATOMS: atom_id res chain seq x y z
N MET A 1 22.90 -2.67 -4.51
CA MET A 1 21.48 -2.78 -4.12
C MET A 1 20.85 -3.87 -4.96
N ALA A 2 20.03 -4.73 -4.37
CA ALA A 2 19.33 -5.74 -5.18
C ALA A 2 18.26 -5.05 -6.03
N GLN A 3 18.02 -5.57 -7.22
CA GLN A 3 16.96 -5.06 -8.09
C GLN A 3 15.59 -5.43 -7.50
N ALA A 4 14.63 -4.50 -7.59
CA ALA A 4 13.25 -4.78 -7.22
C ALA A 4 12.67 -5.92 -8.09
N ASN A 5 11.97 -6.87 -7.47
CA ASN A 5 11.25 -7.96 -8.15
C ASN A 5 9.79 -7.58 -8.47
N PHE A 6 9.52 -6.28 -8.64
CA PHE A 6 8.20 -5.73 -8.93
C PHE A 6 8.32 -4.48 -9.81
N SER A 7 7.23 -4.10 -10.48
CA SER A 7 7.18 -2.94 -11.38
C SER A 7 7.02 -1.63 -10.60
N ASN A 8 7.50 -0.52 -11.16
CA ASN A 8 7.25 0.81 -10.58
C ASN A 8 5.75 1.10 -10.53
N ARG A 9 5.28 1.73 -9.44
CA ARG A 9 3.86 2.04 -9.16
C ARG A 9 2.98 0.80 -8.94
N THR A 10 3.53 -0.26 -8.36
CA THR A 10 2.74 -1.43 -7.92
C THR A 10 1.96 -1.13 -6.64
N VAL A 11 0.69 -1.57 -6.59
CA VAL A 11 -0.15 -1.56 -5.39
C VAL A 11 -0.47 -3.01 -5.02
N TRP A 12 -0.32 -3.36 -3.75
CA TRP A 12 -0.68 -4.68 -3.23
C TRP A 12 -1.84 -4.56 -2.25
N VAL A 13 -2.73 -5.56 -2.25
CA VAL A 13 -3.83 -5.69 -1.29
C VAL A 13 -3.64 -6.96 -0.48
N GLY A 14 -3.48 -6.85 0.84
CA GLY A 14 -3.29 -8.00 1.73
C GLY A 14 -2.53 -7.65 3.00
N ASP A 15 -2.14 -8.71 3.74
CA ASP A 15 -1.27 -8.59 4.92
C ASP A 15 0.12 -8.09 4.53
N ASN A 16 0.58 -7.02 5.18
CA ASN A 16 1.83 -6.37 4.83
C ASN A 16 3.07 -7.26 5.10
N LEU A 17 3.06 -8.08 6.15
CA LEU A 17 4.18 -8.95 6.49
C LEU A 17 4.34 -10.06 5.45
N HIS A 18 3.24 -10.66 5.00
CA HIS A 18 3.26 -11.64 3.92
C HIS A 18 3.85 -11.06 2.63
N ILE A 19 3.36 -9.88 2.21
CA ILE A 19 3.83 -9.20 1.00
C ILE A 19 5.32 -8.84 1.11
N MET A 20 5.72 -8.17 2.20
CA MET A 20 7.10 -7.68 2.38
C MET A 20 8.13 -8.81 2.45
N ARG A 21 7.75 -10.01 2.91
CA ARG A 21 8.63 -11.19 2.91
C ARG A 21 8.94 -11.73 1.51
N GLY A 22 8.13 -11.39 0.51
CA GLY A 22 8.36 -11.73 -0.90
C GLY A 22 9.20 -10.71 -1.67
N ILE A 23 9.53 -9.56 -1.07
CA ILE A 23 10.30 -8.49 -1.71
C ILE A 23 11.80 -8.73 -1.50
N ASN A 24 12.61 -8.52 -2.54
CA ASN A 24 14.06 -8.60 -2.45
C ASN A 24 14.62 -7.66 -1.36
N SER A 25 15.62 -8.12 -0.61
CA SER A 25 16.23 -7.30 0.44
C SER A 25 17.03 -6.13 -0.13
N ALA A 26 17.12 -5.03 0.63
CA ALA A 26 17.91 -3.84 0.27
C ALA A 26 17.57 -3.25 -1.13
N CYS A 27 16.27 -3.21 -1.47
CA CYS A 27 15.74 -2.58 -2.68
C CYS A 27 14.74 -1.43 -2.44
N ILE A 28 14.48 -1.07 -1.17
CA ILE A 28 13.56 0.00 -0.77
C ILE A 28 14.36 1.13 -0.12
N ASP A 29 14.25 2.34 -0.66
CA ASP A 29 14.98 3.52 -0.18
C ASP A 29 14.23 4.28 0.93
N LEU A 30 12.89 4.30 0.88
CA LEU A 30 12.04 5.04 1.81
C LEU A 30 10.77 4.23 2.12
N ILE A 31 10.43 4.15 3.41
CA ILE A 31 9.21 3.55 3.91
C ILE A 31 8.44 4.63 4.71
N TYR A 32 7.21 4.90 4.31
CA TYR A 32 6.27 5.73 5.08
C TYR A 32 5.18 4.83 5.67
N LEU A 33 5.00 4.87 6.99
CA LEU A 33 4.01 4.08 7.70
C LEU A 33 3.21 4.97 8.65
N ASP A 34 1.90 4.82 8.61
CA ASP A 34 0.95 5.34 9.59
C ASP A 34 0.15 4.14 10.14
N PRO A 35 0.75 3.33 11.03
CA PRO A 35 0.10 2.12 11.54
C PRO A 35 -1.11 2.48 12.42
N PRO A 36 -2.11 1.60 12.56
CA PRO A 36 -3.23 1.84 13.45
C PRO A 36 -2.72 2.12 14.87
N PHE A 37 -3.12 3.26 15.43
CA PHE A 37 -2.82 3.58 16.81
C PHE A 37 -3.60 2.61 17.71
N ASN A 38 -2.93 2.09 18.74
CA ASN A 38 -3.53 1.20 19.74
C ASN A 38 -4.48 1.98 20.68
N SER A 39 -5.44 2.70 20.12
CA SER A 39 -6.35 3.64 20.78
C SER A 39 -7.76 3.06 21.00
N ASN A 40 -7.98 1.78 20.70
CA ASN A 40 -9.30 1.13 20.65
C ASN A 40 -10.30 1.85 19.72
N GLN A 41 -9.81 2.52 18.66
CA GLN A 41 -10.66 3.09 17.63
C GLN A 41 -10.46 2.36 16.30
N ASP A 42 -11.58 1.99 15.67
CA ASP A 42 -11.59 1.45 14.31
C ASP A 42 -11.47 2.60 13.30
N TYR A 43 -10.25 2.84 12.81
CA TYR A 43 -10.01 3.75 11.69
C TYR A 43 -10.20 3.01 10.37
N ALA A 44 -11.46 2.85 9.94
CA ALA A 44 -11.76 2.32 8.62
C ALA A 44 -11.63 3.42 7.56
N ALA A 45 -10.85 3.16 6.51
CA ALA A 45 -10.79 3.99 5.30
C ALA A 45 -11.35 3.19 4.11
N PRO A 46 -12.67 2.92 4.07
CA PRO A 46 -13.28 2.16 2.99
C PRO A 46 -13.05 2.85 1.65
N ILE A 47 -13.10 2.06 0.58
CA ILE A 47 -12.97 2.56 -0.81
C ILE A 47 -14.01 3.66 -1.04
N GLY A 48 -13.56 4.85 -1.47
CA GLY A 48 -14.40 6.04 -1.64
C GLY A 48 -14.49 6.97 -0.42
N SER A 49 -13.85 6.64 0.70
CA SER A 49 -13.72 7.55 1.84
C SER A 49 -12.84 8.76 1.53
N ILE A 50 -13.14 9.90 2.15
CA ILE A 50 -12.39 11.17 2.03
C ILE A 50 -11.01 11.17 2.71
N ALA A 51 -10.53 10.03 3.18
CA ALA A 51 -9.19 9.91 3.73
C ALA A 51 -8.16 10.26 2.65
N ALA A 52 -7.21 11.15 2.96
CA ALA A 52 -6.27 11.70 1.99
C ALA A 52 -5.47 10.61 1.23
N GLY A 53 -5.21 9.47 1.88
CA GLY A 53 -4.56 8.32 1.25
C GLY A 53 -5.44 7.58 0.24
N VAL A 54 -6.76 7.52 0.44
CA VAL A 54 -7.70 6.80 -0.45
C VAL A 54 -7.95 7.59 -1.72
N LEU A 55 -8.09 8.92 -1.64
CA LEU A 55 -8.32 9.77 -2.81
C LEU A 55 -7.16 9.74 -3.81
N ALA A 56 -5.91 9.63 -3.32
CA ALA A 56 -4.72 9.53 -4.17
C ALA A 56 -4.62 8.19 -4.92
N VAL A 57 -5.17 7.12 -4.35
CA VAL A 57 -5.26 5.80 -4.98
C VAL A 57 -6.44 5.77 -5.97
N TYR A 58 -7.57 6.39 -5.62
CA TYR A 58 -8.79 6.39 -6.45
C TYR A 58 -8.60 7.07 -7.81
N ASN A 59 -7.83 8.17 -7.87
CA ASN A 59 -7.54 8.87 -9.14
C ASN A 59 -6.42 8.22 -9.97
N ARG A 60 -5.80 7.14 -9.46
CA ARG A 60 -4.66 6.49 -10.12
C ARG A 60 -4.96 5.05 -10.53
N LEU A 61 -6.07 4.48 -10.06
CA LEU A 61 -6.56 3.19 -10.49
C LEU A 61 -7.58 3.42 -11.60
N ASP A 62 -7.23 3.04 -12.82
CA ASP A 62 -8.18 3.00 -13.92
C ASP A 62 -9.15 1.83 -13.68
N ALA A 63 -10.35 1.86 -14.29
CA ALA A 63 -11.37 0.81 -14.12
C ALA A 63 -10.85 -0.61 -14.48
N ASP A 64 -9.73 -0.65 -15.21
CA ASP A 64 -9.06 -1.82 -15.77
C ASP A 64 -8.14 -2.50 -14.73
N ASP A 65 -7.77 -1.81 -13.65
CA ASP A 65 -6.83 -2.30 -12.62
C ASP A 65 -7.46 -3.29 -11.62
N PHE A 66 -8.77 -3.53 -11.71
CA PHE A 66 -9.51 -4.49 -10.89
C PHE A 66 -9.93 -5.76 -11.66
N GLY A 67 -9.33 -5.99 -12.84
CA GLY A 67 -9.52 -7.20 -13.66
C GLY A 67 -8.74 -8.42 -13.14
#